data_AF-A0A430Q8E3-F1
#
_entry.id   AF-A0A430Q8E3-F1
#
_cell.length_a   1.000
_cell.length_b   1.000
_cell.length_c   1.000
_cell.angle_alpha   90.00
_cell.angle_beta   90.00
_cell.angle_gamma   90.00
#
_symmetry.space_group_name_H-M   'P 1'
#
loop_
_entity.id
_entity.type
_entity.pdbx_description
1 polymer ?
#
loop_
_entity_poly.entity_id
_entity_poly.type
_entity_poly.pdbx_seq_one_letter_code
_entity_poly.pdbx_strand_id
1 'polypeptide(L)'
;MYPQHPLTHQYAVRVLSDYPSETMLFYVPQFVQGIRYDKLGYLSESIVTLAKRSPLLAHQLLWNMKTNIYRDEESLKFDNEIGNHLLALSSEARKKACLEALREVNVKPGCYLPSNPDSVVLEIDYMSGTPMQSAAKAPFLARFKVRNKFNCLNIVTNLYRCCSCLLFFYESTLYVSNKLIYD
;
A
#
# COMPACT_ATOMS: atom_id res chain seq x y z
N MET A 1 15.95 -11.27 -29.82
CA MET A 1 15.37 -10.16 -29.04
C MET A 1 15.09 -9.03 -30.01
N TYR A 2 13.87 -8.47 -30.04
CA TYR A 2 13.53 -7.44 -31.03
C TYR A 2 14.28 -6.13 -30.77
N PRO A 3 14.66 -5.38 -31.82
CA PRO A 3 15.27 -4.07 -31.64
C PRO A 3 14.29 -3.14 -30.92
N GLN A 4 14.78 -2.42 -29.91
CA GLN A 4 13.94 -1.52 -29.13
C GLN A 4 13.69 -0.24 -29.91
N HIS A 5 12.46 -0.12 -30.43
CA HIS A 5 12.00 1.08 -31.11
C HIS A 5 10.91 1.79 -30.28
N PRO A 6 10.98 3.12 -30.07
CA PRO A 6 10.02 3.85 -29.25
C PRO A 6 8.56 3.70 -29.72
N LEU A 7 8.30 3.75 -31.02
CA LEU A 7 6.92 3.61 -31.56
C LEU A 7 6.32 2.23 -31.23
N THR A 8 7.14 1.17 -31.29
CA THR A 8 6.69 -0.19 -30.99
C THR A 8 6.34 -0.34 -29.50
N HIS A 9 7.14 0.27 -28.62
CA HIS A 9 6.85 0.28 -27.18
C HIS A 9 5.58 1.07 -26.88
N GLN A 10 5.42 2.27 -27.43
CA GLN A 10 4.22 3.09 -27.22
C GLN A 10 2.95 2.38 -27.70
N TYR A 11 3.02 1.70 -28.86
CA TYR A 11 1.92 0.86 -29.34
C TYR A 11 1.61 -0.27 -28.36
N ALA A 12 2.63 -1.01 -27.90
CA ALA A 12 2.45 -2.09 -26.93
C ALA A 12 1.85 -1.60 -25.61
N VAL A 13 2.31 -0.45 -25.09
CA VAL A 13 1.78 0.16 -23.86
C VAL A 13 0.30 0.53 -24.01
N ARG A 14 -0.08 1.11 -25.16
CA ARG A 14 -1.48 1.46 -25.44
C ARG A 14 -2.36 0.21 -25.47
N VAL A 15 -1.91 -0.81 -26.19
CA VAL A 15 -2.59 -2.10 -26.27
C VAL A 15 -2.75 -2.75 -24.89
N LEU A 16 -1.69 -2.77 -24.08
CA LEU A 16 -1.73 -3.30 -22.70
C LEU A 16 -2.68 -2.52 -21.79
N SER A 17 -2.86 -1.22 -22.04
CA SER A 17 -3.76 -0.37 -21.25
C SER A 17 -5.24 -0.59 -21.58
N ASP A 18 -5.56 -1.07 -22.78
CA ASP A 18 -6.95 -1.34 -23.18
C ASP A 18 -7.50 -2.66 -22.61
N TYR A 19 -6.63 -3.61 -22.25
CA TYR A 19 -7.08 -4.89 -21.69
C TYR A 19 -7.64 -4.78 -20.26
N PRO A 20 -8.60 -5.65 -19.89
CA PRO A 20 -9.13 -5.73 -18.53
C PRO A 20 -8.08 -6.30 -17.56
N SER A 21 -8.17 -5.92 -16.28
CA SER A 21 -7.18 -6.29 -15.26
C SER A 21 -7.11 -7.79 -15.02
N GLU A 22 -8.22 -8.51 -15.22
CA GLU A 22 -8.33 -9.96 -15.09
C GLU A 22 -7.45 -10.69 -16.11
N THR A 23 -7.43 -10.22 -17.35
CA THR A 23 -6.55 -10.79 -18.39
C THR A 23 -5.08 -10.53 -18.06
N MET A 24 -4.77 -9.35 -17.53
CA MET A 24 -3.41 -8.96 -17.17
C MET A 24 -2.83 -9.81 -16.04
N LEU A 25 -3.67 -10.34 -15.15
CA LEU A 25 -3.24 -11.24 -14.06
C LEU A 25 -2.52 -12.49 -14.59
N PHE A 26 -3.00 -13.06 -15.69
CA PHE A 26 -2.40 -14.27 -16.28
C PHE A 26 -1.00 -14.02 -16.84
N TYR A 27 -0.68 -12.77 -17.19
CA TYR A 27 0.60 -12.38 -17.79
C TYR A 27 1.60 -11.78 -16.77
N VAL A 28 1.26 -11.76 -15.48
CA VAL A 28 2.11 -11.19 -14.43
C VAL A 28 3.54 -11.75 -14.43
N PRO A 29 3.77 -13.07 -14.49
CA PRO A 29 5.13 -13.60 -14.54
C PRO A 29 5.92 -13.06 -15.74
N GLN A 30 5.29 -12.96 -16.91
CA GLN A 30 5.91 -12.50 -18.14
C GLN A 30 6.21 -10.99 -18.09
N PHE A 31 5.37 -10.20 -17.44
CA PHE A 31 5.65 -8.78 -17.21
C PHE A 31 6.88 -8.59 -16.32
N VAL A 32 6.96 -9.33 -15.21
CA VAL A 32 8.11 -9.27 -14.30
C VAL A 32 9.40 -9.68 -15.01
N GLN A 33 9.36 -10.71 -15.86
CA GLN A 33 10.52 -11.08 -16.66
C GLN A 33 10.87 -10.05 -17.74
N GLY A 34 9.86 -9.43 -18.36
CA GLY A 34 10.05 -8.41 -19.40
C GLY A 34 10.74 -7.15 -18.92
N ILE A 35 10.57 -6.81 -17.63
CA ILE A 35 11.21 -5.63 -17.01
C ILE A 35 12.74 -5.70 -17.08
N ARG A 36 13.35 -6.89 -16.99
CA ARG A 36 14.82 -7.10 -17.10
C ARG A 36 15.43 -6.67 -18.43
N TYR A 37 14.57 -6.33 -19.38
CA TYR A 37 14.94 -5.99 -20.73
C TYR A 37 14.47 -4.59 -21.12
N ASP A 38 13.76 -3.88 -20.22
CA ASP A 38 13.17 -2.57 -20.49
C ASP A 38 14.18 -1.43 -20.33
N LYS A 39 15.05 -1.24 -21.33
CA LYS A 39 16.06 -0.17 -21.31
C LYS A 39 15.46 1.24 -21.39
N LEU A 40 14.24 1.37 -21.91
CA LEU A 40 13.58 2.66 -22.15
C LEU A 40 12.57 3.01 -21.03
N GLY A 41 12.22 2.07 -20.16
CA GLY A 41 11.32 2.28 -19.03
C GLY A 41 9.82 2.25 -19.34
N TYR A 42 9.42 2.06 -20.60
CA TYR A 42 8.01 2.09 -21.01
C TYR A 42 7.17 0.99 -20.36
N LEU A 43 7.72 -0.24 -20.26
CA LEU A 43 7.01 -1.36 -19.66
C LEU A 43 6.87 -1.15 -18.15
N SER A 44 7.93 -0.66 -17.51
CA SER A 44 7.92 -0.42 -16.07
C SER A 44 6.89 0.63 -15.63
N GLU A 45 6.79 1.75 -16.37
CA GLU A 45 5.81 2.80 -16.10
C GLU A 45 4.37 2.32 -16.35
N SER A 46 4.19 1.52 -17.39
CA SER A 46 2.89 0.91 -17.72
C SER A 46 2.43 -0.04 -16.62
N ILE A 47 3.33 -0.86 -16.08
CA ILE A 47 3.03 -1.79 -14.99
C ILE A 47 2.60 -1.04 -13.72
N VAL A 48 3.29 0.07 -13.38
CA VAL A 48 2.88 0.92 -12.25
C VAL A 48 1.49 1.51 -12.47
N THR A 49 1.19 1.95 -13.70
CA THR A 49 -0.13 2.48 -14.06
C THR A 49 -1.23 1.42 -13.99
N LEU A 50 -0.94 0.21 -14.47
CA LEU A 50 -1.85 -0.94 -14.40
C LEU A 50 -2.09 -1.40 -12.96
N ALA A 51 -1.06 -1.41 -12.12
CA ALA A 51 -1.16 -1.74 -10.70
C ALA A 51 -2.10 -0.80 -9.95
N LYS A 52 -2.17 0.49 -10.34
CA LYS A 52 -3.12 1.44 -9.73
C LYS A 52 -4.58 1.14 -10.06
N ARG A 53 -4.87 0.47 -11.17
CA ARG A 53 -6.25 0.14 -11.60
C ARG A 53 -6.86 -1.03 -10.83
N SER A 54 -6.04 -2.01 -10.46
CA SER A 54 -6.52 -3.19 -9.73
C SER A 54 -5.60 -3.54 -8.56
N PRO A 55 -6.14 -3.57 -7.33
CA PRO A 55 -5.34 -3.94 -6.16
C PRO A 55 -4.90 -5.40 -6.18
N LEU A 56 -5.67 -6.29 -6.81
CA LEU A 56 -5.28 -7.70 -6.97
C LEU A 56 -4.09 -7.83 -7.93
N LEU A 57 -4.11 -7.08 -9.04
CA LEU A 57 -3.00 -7.04 -10.00
C LEU A 57 -1.73 -6.49 -9.35
N ALA A 58 -1.84 -5.38 -8.61
CA ALA A 58 -0.73 -4.81 -7.86
C ALA A 58 -0.13 -5.82 -6.86
N HIS A 59 -0.98 -6.57 -6.17
CA HIS A 59 -0.55 -7.60 -5.23
C HIS A 59 0.22 -8.71 -5.96
N GLN A 60 -0.36 -9.29 -7.02
CA GLN A 60 0.30 -10.38 -7.76
C GLN A 60 1.62 -9.94 -8.38
N LEU A 61 1.69 -8.71 -8.90
CA LEU A 61 2.95 -8.11 -9.36
C LEU A 61 3.96 -8.01 -8.23
N LEU A 62 3.59 -7.45 -7.07
CA LEU A 62 4.50 -7.30 -5.94
C LEU A 62 5.04 -8.65 -5.45
N TRP A 63 4.20 -9.69 -5.38
CA TRP A 63 4.64 -11.04 -5.01
C TRP A 63 5.62 -11.60 -6.03
N ASN A 64 5.29 -11.57 -7.31
CA ASN A 64 6.19 -12.07 -8.36
C ASN A 64 7.51 -11.29 -8.42
N MET A 65 7.48 -9.98 -8.15
CA MET A 65 8.68 -9.16 -8.09
C MET A 65 9.55 -9.52 -6.89
N LYS A 66 8.94 -9.75 -5.72
CA LYS A 66 9.66 -10.21 -4.51
C LYS A 66 10.29 -11.59 -4.71
N THR A 67 9.61 -12.51 -5.38
CA THR A 67 10.17 -13.84 -5.65
C THR A 67 11.29 -13.80 -6.69
N ASN A 68 11.35 -12.77 -7.56
CA ASN A 68 12.37 -12.62 -8.59
C ASN A 68 13.44 -11.57 -8.25
N ILE A 69 13.49 -11.11 -6.99
CA ILE A 69 14.41 -10.05 -6.56
C ILE A 69 15.87 -10.51 -6.51
N TYR A 70 16.09 -11.84 -6.48
CA TYR A 70 17.39 -12.47 -6.61
C TYR A 70 17.44 -13.31 -7.89
N ARG A 71 18.61 -13.36 -8.54
CA ARG A 71 18.81 -14.15 -9.77
C ARG A 71 19.23 -15.58 -9.49
N ASP A 72 19.64 -15.85 -8.26
CA ASP A 72 20.23 -17.09 -7.77
C ASP A 72 19.41 -17.69 -6.62
N GLU A 73 19.47 -19.01 -6.49
CA GLU A 73 18.73 -19.75 -5.46
C GLU A 73 19.23 -19.44 -4.04
N GLU A 74 20.49 -19.03 -3.92
CA GLU A 74 21.15 -18.70 -2.65
C GLU A 74 20.93 -17.24 -2.20
N SER A 75 20.19 -16.44 -2.97
CA SER A 75 19.85 -15.04 -2.66
C SER A 75 21.06 -14.11 -2.47
N LEU A 76 22.19 -14.37 -3.15
CA LEU A 76 23.40 -13.56 -3.05
C LEU A 76 23.46 -12.48 -4.14
N LYS A 77 22.79 -12.68 -5.28
CA LYS A 77 22.82 -11.76 -6.43
C LYS A 77 21.50 -11.02 -6.61
N PHE A 78 21.42 -9.85 -6.00
CA PHE A 78 20.29 -8.94 -6.11
C PHE A 78 20.10 -8.41 -7.55
N ASP A 79 18.88 -8.50 -8.06
CA ASP A 79 18.49 -7.95 -9.36
C ASP A 79 18.09 -6.48 -9.20
N ASN A 80 19.04 -5.57 -9.42
CA ASN A 80 18.82 -4.12 -9.28
C ASN A 80 17.69 -3.59 -10.17
N GLU A 81 17.46 -4.19 -11.34
CA GLU A 81 16.41 -3.74 -12.24
C GLU A 81 15.02 -4.05 -11.65
N ILE A 82 14.78 -5.28 -11.23
CA ILE A 82 13.54 -5.68 -10.57
C ILE A 82 13.36 -4.95 -9.23
N GLY A 83 14.44 -4.86 -8.43
CA GLY A 83 14.43 -4.21 -7.12
C GLY A 83 14.04 -2.73 -7.17
N ASN A 84 14.54 -1.98 -8.15
CA ASN A 84 14.18 -0.57 -8.33
C ASN A 84 12.70 -0.39 -8.66
N HIS A 85 12.11 -1.24 -9.49
CA HIS A 85 10.67 -1.20 -9.79
C HIS A 85 9.82 -1.67 -8.61
N LEU A 86 10.38 -2.51 -7.75
CA LEU A 86 9.75 -2.90 -6.51
C LEU A 86 9.53 -1.68 -5.62
N LEU A 87 10.46 -0.72 -5.53
CA LEU A 87 10.26 0.55 -4.79
C LEU A 87 9.06 1.35 -5.31
N ALA A 88 8.83 1.37 -6.62
CA ALA A 88 7.70 2.08 -7.23
C ALA A 88 6.34 1.43 -6.91
N LEU A 89 6.30 0.11 -6.76
CA LEU A 89 5.11 -0.67 -6.37
C LEU A 89 5.03 -0.93 -4.85
N SER A 90 6.11 -0.65 -4.12
CA SER A 90 6.33 -1.03 -2.73
C SER A 90 5.43 -0.25 -1.79
N SER A 91 5.31 -0.80 -0.58
CA SER A 91 4.80 -0.12 0.58
C SER A 91 5.44 1.26 0.86
N GLU A 92 6.65 1.61 0.36
CA GLU A 92 7.22 2.96 0.61
C GLU A 92 6.36 4.08 0.03
N ALA A 93 5.93 3.99 -1.23
CA ALA A 93 5.08 5.01 -1.85
C ALA A 93 3.73 5.11 -1.12
N ARG A 94 3.17 3.96 -0.72
CA ARG A 94 1.96 3.88 0.10
C ARG A 94 2.17 4.46 1.50
N LYS A 95 3.32 4.19 2.12
CA LYS A 95 3.70 4.70 3.44
C LYS A 95 3.83 6.22 3.41
N LYS A 96 4.45 6.77 2.37
CA LYS A 96 4.51 8.23 2.16
C LYS A 96 3.12 8.83 2.03
N ALA A 97 2.26 8.27 1.19
CA ALA A 97 0.87 8.72 1.05
C ALA A 97 0.07 8.59 2.36
N CYS A 98 0.28 7.52 3.14
CA CYS A 98 -0.35 7.36 4.45
C CYS A 98 0.13 8.41 5.47
N LEU A 99 1.44 8.71 5.48
CA LEU A 99 1.99 9.73 6.37
C LEU A 99 1.49 11.14 6.01
N GLU A 100 1.33 11.42 4.71
CA GLU A 100 0.74 12.67 4.21
C GLU A 100 -0.73 12.79 4.62
N ALA A 101 -1.54 11.74 4.42
CA ALA A 101 -2.93 11.70 4.85
C ALA A 101 -3.08 11.82 6.38
N LEU A 102 -2.17 11.24 7.17
CA LEU A 102 -2.19 11.36 8.63
C LEU A 102 -1.92 12.79 9.11
N ARG A 103 -1.08 13.55 8.41
CA ARG A 103 -0.76 14.95 8.75
C ARG A 103 -1.95 15.89 8.59
N GLU A 104 -2.88 15.58 7.70
CA GLU A 104 -4.10 16.37 7.50
C GLU A 104 -5.15 16.15 8.60
N VAL A 105 -5.04 15.06 9.37
CA VAL A 105 -6.01 14.72 10.41
C VAL A 105 -5.72 15.53 11.67
N ASN A 106 -6.62 16.47 11.98
CA ASN A 106 -6.54 17.26 13.21
C ASN A 106 -7.49 16.74 14.29
N VAL A 107 -6.95 16.45 15.48
CA VAL A 107 -7.75 15.98 16.62
C VAL A 107 -8.37 17.19 17.32
N LYS A 108 -9.68 17.12 17.55
CA LYS A 108 -10.38 18.10 18.40
C LYS A 108 -10.39 17.63 19.85
N PRO A 109 -10.35 18.54 20.82
CA PRO A 109 -10.39 18.19 22.24
C PRO A 109 -11.69 17.43 22.58
N GLY A 110 -11.57 16.35 23.35
CA GLY A 110 -12.70 15.49 23.74
C GLY A 110 -12.94 14.25 22.87
N CYS A 111 -12.16 14.05 21.80
CA CYS A 111 -12.27 12.84 20.99
C CYS A 111 -11.84 11.59 21.78
N TYR A 112 -12.61 10.51 21.64
CA TYR A 112 -12.30 9.21 22.23
C TYR A 112 -12.15 8.14 21.13
N LEU A 113 -11.47 7.04 21.46
CA LEU A 113 -11.45 5.87 20.58
C LEU A 113 -12.66 5.00 20.91
N PRO A 114 -13.51 4.62 19.95
CA PRO A 114 -14.63 3.72 20.23
C PRO A 114 -14.22 2.33 20.69
N SER A 115 -12.97 1.90 20.43
CA SER A 115 -12.40 0.69 21.03
C SER A 115 -12.11 0.84 22.53
N ASN A 116 -12.06 2.07 23.04
CA ASN A 116 -11.86 2.35 24.45
C ASN A 116 -12.54 3.68 24.86
N PRO A 117 -13.85 3.66 25.20
CA PRO A 117 -14.62 4.86 25.51
C PRO A 117 -14.16 5.60 26.78
N ASP A 118 -13.41 4.93 27.67
CA ASP A 118 -12.86 5.51 28.90
C ASP A 118 -11.57 6.31 28.66
N SER A 119 -11.04 6.27 27.44
CA SER A 119 -9.80 6.94 27.05
C SER A 119 -10.06 8.12 26.12
N VAL A 120 -9.44 9.27 26.44
CA VAL A 120 -9.47 10.47 25.61
C VAL A 120 -8.17 10.57 24.83
N VAL A 121 -8.26 10.80 23.52
CA VAL A 121 -7.11 11.00 22.64
C VAL A 121 -6.50 12.37 22.93
N LEU A 122 -5.22 12.38 23.29
CA LEU A 122 -4.45 13.61 23.46
C LEU A 122 -3.78 14.04 22.15
N GLU A 123 -3.14 13.08 21.48
CA GLU A 123 -2.27 13.36 20.33
C GLU A 123 -2.17 12.14 19.40
N ILE A 124 -1.90 12.37 18.12
CA ILE A 124 -1.58 11.35 17.13
C ILE A 124 -0.08 11.39 16.85
N ASP A 125 0.58 10.22 16.84
CA ASP A 125 1.93 10.12 16.31
C ASP A 125 1.88 10.08 14.77
N TYR A 126 2.08 11.24 14.15
CA TYR A 126 2.03 11.41 12.69
C TYR A 126 3.13 10.65 11.94
N MET A 127 4.18 10.17 12.62
CA MET A 127 5.28 9.42 12.01
C MET A 127 5.07 7.90 12.08
N SER A 128 4.03 7.44 12.79
CA SER A 128 3.76 6.02 13.04
C SER A 128 3.08 5.27 11.88
N GLY A 129 2.56 6.01 10.90
CA GLY A 129 1.76 5.49 9.78
C GLY A 129 2.41 4.32 9.05
N THR A 130 1.84 3.12 9.16
CA THR A 130 2.34 1.93 8.46
C THR A 130 1.23 1.23 7.66
N PRO A 131 1.29 1.18 6.33
CA PRO A 131 0.29 0.47 5.53
C PRO A 131 0.40 -1.05 5.76
N MET A 132 -0.74 -1.73 5.97
CA MET A 132 -0.74 -3.19 6.16
C MET A 132 -0.62 -3.92 4.81
N GLN A 133 0.13 -5.02 4.83
CA GLN A 133 0.64 -5.65 3.60
C GLN A 133 -0.40 -6.48 2.82
N SER A 134 -1.45 -6.99 3.45
CA SER A 134 -2.34 -8.02 2.88
C SER A 134 -3.66 -7.48 2.30
N ALA A 135 -3.79 -6.17 2.12
CA ALA A 135 -5.10 -5.56 1.99
C ALA A 135 -5.23 -4.68 0.73
N ALA A 136 -6.19 -5.03 -0.14
CA ALA A 136 -6.48 -4.34 -1.39
C ALA A 136 -6.80 -2.84 -1.21
N LYS A 137 -7.43 -2.47 -0.10
CA LYS A 137 -7.81 -1.09 0.24
C LYS A 137 -6.77 -0.36 1.13
N ALA A 138 -5.55 -0.89 1.21
CA ALA A 138 -4.38 -0.32 1.91
C ALA A 138 -4.70 0.40 3.24
N PRO A 139 -5.34 -0.28 4.20
CA PRO A 139 -5.40 0.17 5.58
C PRO A 139 -4.04 0.56 6.17
N PHE A 140 -4.04 1.55 7.07
CA PHE A 140 -2.85 2.02 7.77
C PHE A 140 -2.94 1.83 9.27
N LEU A 141 -1.80 1.53 9.87
CA LEU A 141 -1.56 1.47 11.29
C LEU A 141 -1.14 2.85 11.79
N ALA A 142 -1.86 3.42 12.75
CA ALA A 142 -1.51 4.67 13.41
C ALA A 142 -1.50 4.49 14.95
N ARG A 143 -0.60 5.20 15.61
CA ARG A 143 -0.48 5.24 17.08
C ARG A 143 -1.09 6.51 17.64
N PHE A 144 -1.85 6.34 18.71
CA PHE A 144 -2.48 7.43 19.44
C PHE A 144 -1.94 7.48 20.87
N LYS A 145 -1.71 8.70 21.36
CA LYS A 145 -1.43 8.97 22.76
C LYS A 145 -2.75 9.25 23.45
N VAL A 146 -3.11 8.41 24.41
CA VAL A 146 -4.39 8.51 25.13
C VAL A 146 -4.18 8.75 26.62
N ARG A 147 -5.15 9.42 27.24
CA ARG A 147 -5.26 9.56 28.70
C ARG A 147 -6.49 8.79 29.17
N ASN A 148 -6.30 7.87 30.11
CA ASN A 148 -7.41 7.19 30.76
C ASN A 148 -8.04 8.11 31.82
N LYS A 149 -9.37 8.19 31.86
CA LYS A 149 -10.12 8.94 32.88
C LYS A 149 -9.93 8.37 34.31
N PHE A 150 -9.57 7.10 34.44
CA PHE A 150 -9.48 6.38 35.72
C PHE A 150 -8.05 6.07 36.19
N ASN A 151 -7.01 6.27 35.37
CA ASN A 151 -5.62 5.99 35.76
C ASN A 151 -4.62 6.91 35.04
N CYS A 152 -3.67 7.49 35.78
CA CYS A 152 -2.63 8.41 35.31
C CYS A 152 -1.52 7.77 34.44
N LEU A 153 -1.76 6.64 33.75
CA LEU A 153 -0.78 6.01 32.86
C LEU A 153 -1.08 6.29 31.38
N ASN A 154 -0.06 6.72 30.63
CA ASN A 154 -0.10 6.83 29.18
C ASN A 154 -0.09 5.42 28.55
N ILE A 155 -1.11 5.07 27.76
CA ILE A 155 -1.18 3.80 27.02
C ILE A 155 -0.96 4.10 25.53
N VAL A 156 -0.03 3.40 24.87
CA VAL A 156 0.17 3.47 23.42
C VAL A 156 -0.65 2.37 22.78
N THR A 157 -1.63 2.71 21.94
CA THR A 157 -2.48 1.74 21.23
C THR A 157 -2.22 1.76 19.72
N ASN A 158 -2.26 0.59 19.10
CA ASN A 158 -2.01 0.33 17.67
C ASN A 158 -3.34 0.08 16.95
N LEU A 159 -3.71 0.88 15.94
CA LEU A 159 -4.97 0.75 15.21
C LEU A 159 -4.82 0.17 13.79
N TYR A 160 -5.28 -1.05 13.52
CA TYR A 160 -5.20 -1.73 12.21
C TYR A 160 -6.45 -1.49 11.35
N ARG A 161 -6.37 -1.65 10.02
CA ARG A 161 -7.56 -1.65 9.12
C ARG A 161 -7.42 -2.78 8.08
N CYS A 162 -8.49 -3.20 7.41
CA CYS A 162 -8.54 -3.92 6.11
C CYS A 162 -10.01 -3.95 5.68
N CYS A 163 -10.31 -4.01 4.39
CA CYS A 163 -11.67 -3.78 3.91
C CYS A 163 -12.02 -4.81 2.83
N SER A 164 -12.85 -5.80 3.19
CA SER A 164 -13.62 -6.66 2.25
C SER A 164 -14.72 -7.50 2.90
N CYS A 165 -14.68 -7.86 4.19
CA CYS A 165 -15.68 -8.77 4.75
C CYS A 165 -16.29 -8.25 6.05
N LEU A 166 -17.61 -8.46 6.16
CA LEU A 166 -18.50 -8.14 7.26
C LEU A 166 -18.26 -9.05 8.47
N LEU A 167 -17.04 -9.04 9.01
CA LEU A 167 -16.68 -9.71 10.26
C LEU A 167 -15.73 -8.80 11.04
N PHE A 168 -16.28 -8.21 12.11
CA PHE A 168 -15.48 -7.77 13.25
C PHE A 168 -14.73 -8.98 13.79
N PHE A 169 -13.40 -8.93 13.86
CA PHE A 169 -12.74 -9.46 15.05
C PHE A 169 -12.52 -8.25 15.96
N TYR A 170 -13.22 -8.27 17.08
CA TYR A 170 -12.94 -7.57 18.33
C TYR A 170 -11.89 -6.42 18.25
N GLU A 171 -12.23 -5.14 18.39
CA GLU A 171 -13.58 -4.57 18.52
C GLU A 171 -13.59 -3.05 18.25
N SER A 172 -14.71 -2.58 17.70
CA SER A 172 -15.16 -1.19 17.64
C SER A 172 -14.58 -0.27 16.54
N THR A 173 -15.18 -0.37 15.36
CA THR A 173 -15.60 0.75 14.49
C THR A 173 -15.36 2.15 15.05
N LEU A 174 -14.47 2.96 14.44
CA LEU A 174 -14.87 4.28 13.93
C LEU A 174 -14.35 4.52 12.51
N TYR A 175 -15.24 5.10 11.75
CA TYR A 175 -15.06 5.73 10.46
C TYR A 175 -14.00 6.84 10.55
N VAL A 176 -12.98 6.82 9.68
CA VAL A 176 -12.39 8.09 9.20
C VAL A 176 -13.14 8.46 7.93
N SER A 177 -14.34 9.00 8.13
CA SER A 177 -15.09 9.75 7.14
C SER A 177 -15.58 11.00 7.86
N ASN A 178 -14.79 12.07 7.83
CA ASN A 178 -15.14 13.46 8.21
C ASN A 178 -16.03 13.71 9.46
N LYS A 179 -16.12 12.76 10.39
CA LYS A 179 -16.89 12.84 11.63
C LYS A 179 -16.08 12.19 12.74
N LEU A 180 -15.15 12.95 13.30
CA LEU A 180 -14.90 12.83 14.73
C LEU A 180 -16.26 13.06 15.39
N ILE A 181 -16.76 12.06 16.12
CA ILE A 181 -18.06 12.18 16.80
C ILE A 181 -17.85 13.19 17.92
N TYR A 182 -18.52 14.32 17.79
CA TYR A 182 -18.65 15.36 18.80
C TYR A 182 -19.94 15.08 19.57
N ASP A 183 -19.87 15.12 20.90
CA ASP A 183 -21.03 15.49 21.70
C ASP A 183 -21.27 17.00 21.59
#